data_AF-A0A4Y2DZU6-F1
#
_entry.id   AF-A0A4Y2DZU6-F1
#
_cell.length_a   1.000
_cell.length_b   1.000
_cell.length_c   1.000
_cell.angle_alpha   90.00
_cell.angle_beta   90.00
_cell.angle_gamma   90.00
#
_symmetry.space_group_name_H-M   'P 1'
#
loop_
_entity.id
_entity.type
_entity.pdbx_description
1 polymer ?
#
loop_
_entity_poly.entity_id
_entity_poly.type
_entity_poly.pdbx_seq_one_letter_code
_entity_poly.pdbx_strand_id
1 'polypeptide(L)'
;MTRFGLKKMIDKFEESGSFDVKCDRGRKAIASTSVEDVATGLQETSSRALGACTLGGISGTLDMPVSTAHKILRNILQCYPFKITHIQELVPADLPKREAFAPQFLARMAVDNA
;
A
#
# COMPACT_ATOMS: atom_id res chain seq x y z
N MET A 1 -32.28 10.73 17.37
CA MET A 1 -31.92 12.14 17.12
C MET A 1 -32.43 13.00 18.26
N THR A 2 -31.62 13.93 18.79
CA THR A 2 -32.05 14.83 19.87
C THR A 2 -32.76 16.05 19.29
N ARG A 3 -33.72 16.63 20.02
CA ARG A 3 -34.46 17.86 19.62
C ARG A 3 -33.52 19.01 19.24
N PHE A 4 -32.39 19.10 19.92
CA PHE A 4 -31.33 20.06 19.64
C PHE A 4 -30.65 19.82 18.28
N GLY A 5 -30.36 18.55 17.94
CA GLY A 5 -29.77 18.20 16.65
C GLY A 5 -30.70 18.52 15.47
N LEU A 6 -32.02 18.30 15.67
CA LEU A 6 -33.05 18.62 14.68
C LEU A 6 -33.14 20.13 14.41
N LYS A 7 -33.19 20.95 15.46
CA LYS A 7 -33.16 22.41 15.32
C LYS A 7 -31.92 22.87 14.54
N LYS A 8 -30.75 22.34 14.88
CA LYS A 8 -29.48 22.70 14.22
C LYS A 8 -29.44 22.31 12.73
N MET A 9 -30.13 21.26 12.32
CA MET A 9 -30.25 20.89 10.91
C MET A 9 -31.18 21.83 10.14
N ILE A 10 -32.29 22.23 10.75
CA ILE A 10 -33.27 23.16 10.16
C ILE A 10 -32.61 24.54 9.98
N ASP A 11 -31.97 25.07 11.03
CA ASP A 11 -31.29 26.37 10.98
C ASP A 11 -30.23 26.41 9.85
N LYS A 12 -29.45 25.34 9.68
CA LYS A 12 -28.47 25.22 8.60
C LYS A 12 -29.11 25.18 7.22
N PHE A 13 -30.24 24.49 7.07
CA PHE A 13 -30.94 24.38 5.79
C PHE A 13 -31.58 25.71 5.39
N GLU A 14 -32.17 26.45 6.35
CA GLU A 14 -32.67 27.80 6.10
C GLU A 14 -31.54 28.76 5.67
N GLU A 15 -30.34 28.58 6.22
CA GLU A 15 -29.17 29.40 5.90
C GLU A 15 -28.49 29.03 4.57
N SER A 16 -28.33 27.73 4.27
CA SER A 16 -27.61 27.25 3.07
C SER A 16 -28.51 26.85 1.91
N GLY A 17 -29.82 26.69 2.12
CA GLY A 17 -30.77 26.10 1.17
C GLY A 17 -30.46 24.65 0.79
N SER A 18 -29.54 23.98 1.50
CA SER A 18 -28.94 22.73 1.05
C SER A 18 -28.56 21.81 2.22
N PHE A 19 -28.95 20.54 2.10
CA PHE A 19 -28.48 19.45 2.94
C PHE A 19 -27.19 18.81 2.42
N ASP A 20 -26.60 19.37 1.35
CA ASP A 20 -25.42 18.80 0.73
C ASP A 20 -24.28 18.70 1.76
N VAL A 21 -23.62 17.54 1.74
CA VAL A 21 -22.46 17.30 2.60
C VAL A 21 -21.36 18.21 2.06
N LYS A 22 -21.21 19.39 2.66
CA LYS A 22 -20.05 20.24 2.37
C LYS A 22 -18.82 19.35 2.48
N CYS A 23 -17.98 19.36 1.44
CA CYS A 23 -16.70 18.66 1.48
C CYS A 23 -16.03 18.98 2.81
N ASP A 24 -15.94 17.95 3.65
CA ASP A 24 -15.46 18.13 5.01
C ASP A 24 -14.07 18.77 4.98
N ARG A 25 -13.65 19.32 6.12
CA ARG A 25 -12.22 19.41 6.47
C ARG A 25 -11.62 17.99 6.64
N GLY A 26 -11.91 17.10 5.70
CA GLY A 26 -11.48 15.72 5.66
C GLY A 26 -9.99 15.62 5.47
N ARG A 27 -9.46 14.41 5.60
CA ARG A 27 -8.05 14.15 5.37
C ARG A 27 -7.71 14.52 3.92
N LYS A 28 -6.67 15.33 3.73
CA LYS A 28 -6.17 15.67 2.39
C LYS A 28 -5.93 14.38 1.62
N ALA A 29 -6.39 14.35 0.37
CA ALA A 29 -6.10 13.27 -0.55
C ALA A 29 -4.58 13.13 -0.68
N ILE A 30 -4.12 11.88 -0.71
CA ILE A 30 -2.72 11.58 -1.00
C ILE A 30 -2.49 11.93 -2.48
N ALA A 31 -1.47 12.74 -2.78
CA ALA A 31 -1.14 13.09 -4.15
C ALA A 31 -0.74 11.82 -4.92
N SER A 32 -1.25 11.65 -6.14
CA SER A 32 -0.95 10.48 -6.98
C SER A 32 0.55 10.33 -7.25
N THR A 33 1.27 11.44 -7.40
CA THR A 33 2.73 11.47 -7.55
C THR A 33 3.44 10.76 -6.40
N SER A 34 3.01 11.01 -5.16
CA SER A 34 3.60 10.37 -3.97
C SER A 34 3.34 8.85 -3.91
N VAL A 35 2.34 8.33 -4.62
CA VAL A 35 2.06 6.90 -4.70
C VAL A 35 3.04 6.22 -5.65
N GLU A 36 3.25 6.82 -6.83
CA GLU A 36 4.19 6.33 -7.84
C GLU A 36 5.61 6.32 -7.29
N ASP A 37 6.01 7.40 -6.61
CA ASP A 37 7.33 7.53 -6.00
C ASP A 37 7.58 6.48 -4.88
N VAL A 38 6.55 6.13 -4.11
CA VAL A 38 6.64 5.06 -3.11
C VAL A 38 6.72 3.69 -3.77
N ALA A 39 6.04 3.48 -4.89
CA ALA A 39 6.09 2.22 -5.64
C ALA A 39 7.46 2.00 -6.30
N THR A 40 8.03 3.04 -6.91
CA THR A 40 9.37 3.00 -7.50
C THR A 40 10.45 2.86 -6.42
N GLY A 41 10.36 3.64 -5.34
CA GLY A 41 11.26 3.52 -4.20
C GLY A 41 11.22 2.12 -3.56
N LEU A 42 10.04 1.49 -3.48
CA LEU A 42 9.90 0.11 -3.02
C LEU A 42 10.57 -0.89 -3.97
N GLN A 43 10.40 -0.73 -5.29
CA GLN A 43 10.98 -1.63 -6.28
C GLN A 43 12.51 -1.51 -6.35
N GLU A 44 13.05 -0.29 -6.28
CA GLU A 44 14.49 -0.02 -6.24
C GLU A 44 15.15 -0.51 -4.96
N THR A 45 14.49 -0.33 -3.81
CA THR A 45 15.00 -0.85 -2.53
C THR A 45 14.92 -2.36 -2.44
N SER A 46 13.93 -2.98 -3.08
CA SER A 46 13.81 -4.44 -3.17
C SER A 46 14.88 -5.08 -4.05
N SER A 47 15.33 -4.40 -5.11
CA SER A 47 16.32 -4.93 -6.03
C SER A 47 17.77 -4.78 -5.55
N ARG A 48 18.03 -3.85 -4.61
CA ARG A 48 19.39 -3.52 -4.12
C ARG A 48 19.90 -4.30 -2.89
N ALA A 49 19.13 -5.27 -2.39
CA ALA A 49 19.47 -6.19 -1.30
C ALA A 49 19.69 -5.58 0.11
N LEU A 50 19.01 -6.20 1.08
CA LEU A 50 19.32 -6.31 2.52
C LEU A 50 19.44 -5.01 3.35
N GLY A 51 18.28 -4.43 3.69
CA GLY A 51 18.16 -3.52 4.85
C GLY A 51 17.32 -2.27 4.62
N ALA A 52 17.09 -1.89 3.36
CA ALA A 52 16.48 -0.59 3.01
C ALA A 52 14.96 -0.63 2.75
N CYS A 53 14.35 -1.81 2.58
CA CYS A 53 12.88 -1.95 2.43
C CYS A 53 12.11 -1.70 3.75
N THR A 54 12.74 -1.05 4.72
CA THR A 54 12.04 -0.62 5.92
C THR A 54 11.25 0.65 5.59
N LEU A 55 10.11 0.79 6.25
CA LEU A 55 9.28 1.97 6.12
C LEU A 55 10.05 3.28 6.38
N GLY A 56 11.08 3.22 7.24
CA GLY A 56 12.01 4.31 7.49
C GLY A 56 12.97 4.59 6.33
N GLY A 57 13.46 3.56 5.63
CA GLY A 57 14.29 3.72 4.43
C GLY A 57 13.53 4.44 3.31
N ILE A 58 12.31 3.99 3.01
CA ILE A 58 11.45 4.58 1.97
C ILE A 58 11.02 6.02 2.34
N SER A 59 10.74 6.25 3.62
CA SER A 59 10.41 7.58 4.16
C SER A 59 11.58 8.55 4.05
N GLY A 60 12.81 8.10 4.33
CA GLY A 60 14.01 8.92 4.25
C GLY A 60 14.45 9.24 2.81
N THR A 61 14.27 8.32 1.87
CA THR A 61 14.58 8.57 0.44
C THR A 61 13.62 9.56 -0.21
N LEU A 62 12.36 9.57 0.22
CA LEU A 62 11.29 10.40 -0.34
C LEU A 62 10.98 11.64 0.49
N ASP A 63 11.77 11.90 1.54
CA ASP A 63 11.59 13.00 2.50
C ASP A 63 10.13 13.18 2.94
N MET A 64 9.44 12.06 3.20
CA MET A 64 8.02 12.05 3.57
C MET A 64 7.80 11.39 4.92
N PRO A 65 6.74 11.74 5.68
CA PRO A 65 6.48 11.10 6.96
C PRO A 65 6.25 9.59 6.81
N VAL A 66 6.85 8.81 7.71
CA VAL A 66 6.67 7.34 7.83
C VAL A 66 5.19 6.93 7.81
N SER A 67 4.32 7.74 8.43
CA SER A 67 2.87 7.49 8.47
C SER A 67 2.17 7.61 7.10
N THR A 68 2.72 8.44 6.20
CA THR A 68 2.23 8.61 4.83
C THR A 68 2.67 7.43 3.97
N ALA A 69 3.96 7.08 4.01
CA ALA A 69 4.49 5.88 3.37
C ALA A 69 3.72 4.63 3.79
N HIS A 70 3.37 4.49 5.09
CA HIS A 70 2.61 3.34 5.59
C HIS A 70 1.20 3.26 5.00
N LYS A 71 0.50 4.40 4.92
CA LYS A 71 -0.85 4.45 4.36
C LYS A 71 -0.84 4.14 2.87
N ILE A 72 0.16 4.64 2.14
CA ILE A 72 0.31 4.36 0.72
C ILE A 72 0.55 2.86 0.53
N LEU A 73 1.52 2.30 1.27
CA LEU A 73 1.85 0.88 1.20
C LEU A 73 0.64 -0.01 1.51
N ARG A 74 -0.09 0.28 2.59
CA ARG A 74 -1.18 -0.57 3.09
C ARG A 74 -2.53 -0.34 2.41
N ASN A 75 -2.93 0.91 2.20
CA ASN A 75 -4.28 1.24 1.70
C ASN A 75 -4.33 1.33 0.19
N ILE A 76 -3.23 1.71 -0.47
CA ILE A 76 -3.20 1.94 -1.91
C ILE A 76 -2.52 0.76 -2.61
N LEU A 77 -1.30 0.41 -2.20
CA LEU A 77 -0.54 -0.69 -2.81
C LEU A 77 -0.91 -2.07 -2.27
N GLN A 78 -1.71 -2.15 -1.19
CA GLN A 78 -2.09 -3.38 -0.49
C GLN A 78 -0.88 -4.26 -0.08
N CYS A 79 0.29 -3.64 0.02
CA CYS A 79 1.54 -4.26 0.42
C CYS A 79 1.65 -4.19 1.95
N TYR A 80 1.66 -5.37 2.56
CA TYR A 80 1.78 -5.50 4.00
C TYR A 80 3.23 -5.80 4.37
N PRO A 81 3.89 -4.97 5.20
CA PRO A 81 5.30 -5.17 5.57
C PRO A 81 5.56 -6.56 6.16
N PHE A 82 4.57 -7.14 6.85
CA PHE A 82 4.66 -8.48 7.45
C PHE A 82 4.64 -9.63 6.42
N LYS A 83 4.23 -9.40 5.17
CA LYS A 83 4.27 -10.40 4.09
C LYS A 83 5.53 -10.31 3.23
N ILE A 84 6.29 -9.22 3.36
CA ILE A 84 7.54 -8.98 2.62
C ILE A 84 8.74 -9.31 3.53
N THR A 85 8.65 -10.38 4.32
CA THR A 85 9.86 -10.99 4.85
C THR A 85 10.55 -11.67 3.69
N HIS A 86 11.68 -11.10 3.25
CA HIS A 86 12.59 -11.77 2.35
C HIS A 86 13.22 -12.94 3.12
N ILE A 87 12.59 -14.11 3.02
CA ILE A 87 12.90 -15.29 3.85
C ILE A 87 14.29 -15.85 3.53
N GLN A 88 14.85 -15.60 2.34
CA GLN A 88 16.18 -16.04 1.93
C GLN A 88 16.74 -15.18 0.78
N GLU A 89 18.03 -14.85 0.86
CA GLU A 89 18.76 -14.26 -0.25
C GLU A 89 18.96 -15.26 -1.37
N LEU A 90 18.56 -14.84 -2.57
CA LEU A 90 18.66 -15.66 -3.77
C LEU A 90 20.10 -15.62 -4.27
N VAL A 91 20.90 -16.61 -3.88
CA VAL A 91 22.28 -16.75 -4.35
C VAL A 91 22.25 -16.99 -5.86
N PRO A 92 23.09 -16.30 -6.68
CA PRO A 92 23.11 -16.48 -8.13
C PRO A 92 23.33 -17.94 -8.58
N ALA A 93 24.05 -18.73 -7.77
CA ALA A 93 24.26 -20.15 -7.99
C ALA A 93 22.98 -21.02 -7.87
N ASP A 94 21.92 -20.51 -7.25
CA ASP A 94 20.65 -21.22 -7.10
C ASP A 94 19.69 -21.01 -8.27
N LEU A 95 19.95 -20.01 -9.12
CA LEU A 95 19.14 -19.70 -10.30
C LEU A 95 18.90 -20.93 -11.20
N PRO A 96 19.94 -21.70 -11.63
CA PRO A 96 19.71 -22.87 -12.47
C PRO A 96 18.90 -23.97 -11.77
N LYS A 97 19.02 -24.12 -10.44
CA LYS A 97 18.24 -25.10 -9.67
C LYS A 97 16.75 -24.74 -9.63
N ARG A 98 16.43 -23.44 -9.60
CA ARG A 98 15.05 -22.95 -9.55
C ARG A 98 14.38 -22.95 -10.90
N GLU A 99 15.11 -22.58 -11.95
CA GLU A 99 14.64 -22.69 -13.33
C GLU A 99 14.35 -24.15 -13.71
N ALA A 100 15.13 -25.10 -13.19
CA ALA A 100 14.86 -26.53 -13.38
C ALA A 100 13.69 -27.05 -12.52
N PHE A 101 13.47 -26.50 -11.33
CA PHE A 101 12.41 -26.93 -10.40
C PHE A 101 11.00 -26.54 -10.87
N ALA A 102 10.82 -25.32 -11.37
CA ALA A 102 9.52 -24.81 -11.80
C ALA A 102 8.81 -25.72 -12.84
N PRO A 103 9.45 -26.16 -13.95
CA PRO A 103 8.82 -27.05 -14.91
C PRO A 103 8.58 -28.46 -14.35
N GLN A 104 9.46 -28.98 -13.47
CA GLN A 104 9.24 -30.28 -12.81
C GLN A 104 8.03 -30.27 -11.88
N PHE A 105 7.84 -29.17 -11.15
CA PHE A 105 6.69 -28.98 -10.26
C PHE A 105 5.39 -28.88 -11.06
N LEU A 106 5.38 -28.10 -12.15
CA LEU A 106 4.21 -27.99 -13.03
C LEU A 106 3.85 -29.32 -13.68
N ALA A 107 4.84 -30.10 -14.13
CA ALA A 107 4.61 -31.42 -14.69
C ALA A 107 3.97 -32.38 -13.67
N ARG A 108 4.41 -32.35 -12.41
CA ARG A 108 3.79 -33.16 -11.33
C ARG A 108 2.37 -32.72 -11.03
N MET A 109 2.12 -31.42 -10.93
CA MET A 109 0.77 -30.89 -10.75
C MET A 109 -0.19 -31.30 -11.88
N ALA A 110 0.28 -31.35 -13.13
CA ALA A 110 -0.58 -31.78 -14.24
C ALA A 110 -0.95 -33.27 -14.16
N VAL A 111 -0.07 -34.11 -13.60
CA VAL A 111 -0.31 -35.55 -13.41
C VAL A 111 -1.28 -35.82 -12.26
N ASP A 112 -1.17 -35.07 -11.16
CA ASP A 112 -2.02 -35.26 -9.97
C ASP A 112 -3.45 -34.71 -10.14
N ASN A 113 -3.72 -33.94 -11.21
CA ASN A 113 -5.03 -33.38 -11.55
C ASN A 113 -5.81 -34.22 -12.59
N ALA A 114 -5.31 -35.41 -12.97
CA ALA A 114 -5.94 -36.35 -13.90
C ALA A 114 -6.50 -37.57 -13.16
#